data_AF-A0A0F2L590-F1
#
_entry.id   AF-A0A0F2L590-F1
#
_cell.length_a   1.000
_cell.length_b   1.000
_cell.length_c   1.000
_cell.angle_alpha   90.00
_cell.angle_beta   90.00
_cell.angle_gamma   90.00
#
_symmetry.space_group_name_H-M   'P 1'
#
loop_
_entity.id
_entity.type
_entity.pdbx_description
1 polymer ?
#
loop_
_entity_poly.entity_id
_entity_poly.type
_entity_poly.pdbx_seq_one_letter_code
_entity_poly.pdbx_strand_id
1 'polypeptide(L)'
;MDLSIRVIQDGDEYQVIIECDGSTRIERAQSIDSLINIVSNDIKELLTMKENTEALKPSDCVLKGWYIRLPITKILDILAYVVKEDGENPTERLLSYLDVHGLSRSNYRVIVPTLSALGLWRQGELTREAEELGKAIINNNQDIPNQLFNIAIKNCILRDALEGLANGAPINEITKSMGLTRRDEINYTTNLLEMLMSSDGFKCLRLAKSISNYLKSGGCLAEVEPVNACIMDNVVTIFNYLINNKGFHMVGLLSDIDVNVNLSLITTQVNGDHAIIMQSNKPVGVLVGDIVVTNNNYAPKARETVDRLEPMTAKIMRSNNLSFSMVVVPIIIKG
;
A
#
# COMPACT_ATOMS: atom_id res chain seq x y z
N MET A 1 -0.80 17.31 11.26
CA MET A 1 -1.22 18.12 10.11
C MET A 1 -1.34 19.53 10.64
N ASP A 2 -0.29 20.32 10.43
CA ASP A 2 -0.29 21.73 10.82
C ASP A 2 -0.84 22.51 9.64
N LEU A 3 -2.17 22.65 9.61
CA LEU A 3 -2.88 23.44 8.62
C LEU A 3 -3.00 24.87 9.16
N SER A 4 -2.38 25.81 8.47
CA SER A 4 -2.47 27.25 8.75
C SER A 4 -3.22 27.92 7.60
N ILE A 5 -4.37 28.50 7.91
CA ILE A 5 -5.16 29.28 6.95
C ILE A 5 -5.16 30.73 7.43
N ARG A 6 -4.73 31.64 6.57
CA ARG A 6 -4.78 33.09 6.83
C ARG A 6 -5.57 33.76 5.72
N VAL A 7 -6.49 34.62 6.10
CA VAL A 7 -7.26 35.45 5.17
C VAL A 7 -6.87 36.90 5.40
N ILE A 8 -6.47 37.58 4.33
CA ILE A 8 -6.10 39.00 4.32
C ILE A 8 -7.07 39.71 3.39
N GLN A 9 -7.77 40.74 3.87
CA GLN A 9 -8.59 41.59 3.00
C GLN A 9 -7.71 42.71 2.44
N ASP A 10 -7.67 42.85 1.12
CA ASP A 10 -6.92 43.89 0.41
C ASP A 10 -7.85 44.59 -0.59
N GLY A 11 -8.33 45.78 -0.22
CA GLY A 11 -9.35 46.51 -0.97
C GLY A 11 -10.67 45.74 -1.06
N ASP A 12 -11.13 45.53 -2.31
CA ASP A 12 -12.36 44.79 -2.62
C ASP A 12 -12.14 43.27 -2.79
N GLU A 13 -10.92 42.78 -2.55
CA GLU A 13 -10.57 41.36 -2.66
C GLU A 13 -10.10 40.78 -1.32
N TYR A 14 -10.25 39.47 -1.17
CA TYR A 14 -9.69 38.68 -0.08
C TYR A 14 -8.60 37.78 -0.62
N GLN A 15 -7.44 37.79 0.00
CA GLN A 15 -6.35 36.86 -0.25
C GLN A 15 -6.38 35.75 0.80
N VAL A 16 -6.44 34.50 0.35
CA VAL A 16 -6.44 33.30 1.21
C VAL A 16 -5.08 32.64 1.06
N ILE A 17 -4.36 32.49 2.17
CA ILE A 17 -3.06 31.82 2.25
C ILE A 17 -3.25 30.53 3.04
N ILE A 18 -2.96 29.40 2.42
CA ILE A 18 -3.11 28.07 3.02
C ILE A 18 -1.73 27.41 3.05
N GLU A 19 -1.26 27.10 4.24
CA GLU A 19 0.01 26.45 4.51
C GLU A 19 -0.26 25.03 5.03
N CYS A 20 0.25 24.02 4.33
CA CYS A 20 0.13 22.61 4.72
C CYS A 20 1.38 21.83 4.31
N ASP A 21 1.99 21.11 5.26
CA ASP A 21 3.10 20.16 5.05
C ASP A 21 4.20 20.66 4.09
N GLY A 22 4.69 21.89 4.32
CA GLY A 22 5.79 22.48 3.55
C GLY A 22 5.39 23.10 2.20
N SER A 23 4.09 23.14 1.89
CA SER A 23 3.54 23.84 0.73
C SER A 23 2.70 25.05 1.15
N THR A 24 2.80 26.15 0.39
CA THR A 24 2.02 27.37 0.58
C THR A 24 1.22 27.66 -0.69
N ARG A 25 -0.11 27.71 -0.57
CA ARG A 25 -1.02 28.10 -1.64
C ARG A 25 -1.59 29.48 -1.34
N ILE A 26 -1.71 30.33 -2.36
CA ILE A 26 -2.23 31.68 -2.24
C ILE A 26 -3.31 31.87 -3.30
N GLU A 27 -4.54 32.07 -2.86
CA GLU A 27 -5.73 32.24 -3.69
C GLU A 27 -6.36 33.62 -3.44
N ARG A 28 -7.16 34.12 -4.39
CA ARG A 28 -7.87 35.40 -4.27
C ARG A 28 -9.37 35.22 -4.48
N ALA A 29 -10.17 35.93 -3.71
CA ALA A 29 -11.62 35.88 -3.73
C ALA A 29 -12.19 37.30 -3.81
N GLN A 30 -13.11 37.54 -4.74
CA GLN A 30 -13.77 38.85 -4.91
C GLN A 30 -15.05 38.99 -4.08
N SER A 31 -15.45 37.93 -3.37
CA SER A 31 -16.64 37.93 -2.52
C SER A 31 -16.48 36.93 -1.38
N ILE A 32 -17.29 37.11 -0.32
CA ILE A 32 -17.33 36.19 0.83
C ILE A 32 -17.75 34.78 0.38
N ASP A 33 -18.70 34.66 -0.55
CA ASP A 33 -19.12 33.36 -1.09
C ASP A 33 -17.98 32.66 -1.85
N SER A 34 -17.21 33.42 -2.64
CA SER A 34 -16.02 32.90 -3.32
C SER A 34 -14.96 32.45 -2.32
N LEU A 35 -14.78 33.17 -1.22
CA LEU A 35 -13.84 32.84 -0.15
C LEU A 35 -14.24 31.55 0.57
N ILE A 36 -15.52 31.40 0.93
CA ILE A 36 -16.06 30.19 1.57
C ILE A 36 -15.88 28.98 0.66
N ASN A 37 -16.10 29.15 -0.65
CA ASN A 37 -15.91 28.09 -1.62
C ASN A 37 -14.44 27.66 -1.76
N ILE A 38 -13.50 28.61 -1.83
CA ILE A 38 -12.05 28.32 -1.88
C ILE A 38 -11.64 27.54 -0.64
N VAL A 39 -11.96 28.04 0.56
CA VAL A 39 -11.57 27.39 1.81
C VAL A 39 -12.24 26.02 1.97
N SER A 40 -13.52 25.89 1.60
CA SER A 40 -14.24 24.62 1.71
C SER A 40 -13.74 23.56 0.74
N ASN A 41 -13.39 23.95 -0.49
CA ASN A 41 -12.85 23.03 -1.48
C ASN A 41 -11.44 22.56 -1.09
N ASP A 42 -10.58 23.46 -0.60
CA ASP A 42 -9.23 23.10 -0.17
C ASP A 42 -9.25 22.23 1.09
N ILE A 43 -10.12 22.51 2.06
CA ILE A 43 -10.30 21.63 3.23
C ILE A 43 -10.82 20.25 2.79
N LYS A 44 -11.77 20.20 1.85
CA LYS A 44 -12.25 18.92 1.30
C LYS A 44 -11.16 18.17 0.54
N GLU A 45 -10.34 18.85 -0.25
CA GLU A 45 -9.19 18.27 -0.96
C GLU A 45 -8.19 17.68 0.04
N LEU A 46 -7.84 18.42 1.09
CA LEU A 46 -6.92 17.97 2.13
C LEU A 46 -7.48 16.78 2.93
N LEU A 47 -8.78 16.78 3.24
CA LEU A 47 -9.44 15.68 3.92
C LEU A 47 -9.55 14.43 3.04
N THR A 48 -9.92 14.57 1.77
CA THR A 48 -9.99 13.45 0.81
C THR A 48 -8.60 12.90 0.46
N MET A 49 -7.59 13.75 0.35
CA MET A 49 -6.20 13.29 0.25
C MET A 49 -5.82 12.45 1.46
N LYS A 50 -6.17 12.87 2.67
CA LYS A 50 -5.90 12.11 3.90
C LYS A 50 -6.66 10.79 3.95
N GLU A 51 -7.95 10.77 3.65
CA GLU A 51 -8.78 9.56 3.63
C GLU A 51 -8.32 8.56 2.56
N ASN A 52 -7.95 9.04 1.36
CA ASN A 52 -7.39 8.18 0.31
C ASN A 52 -5.97 7.68 0.65
N THR A 53 -5.21 8.43 1.46
CA THR A 53 -3.93 7.95 2.01
C THR A 53 -4.17 6.93 3.14
N GLU A 54 -5.28 7.03 3.88
CA GLU A 54 -5.68 6.09 4.93
C GLU A 54 -6.25 4.78 4.37
N ALA A 55 -6.90 4.79 3.21
CA ALA A 55 -7.38 3.57 2.53
C ALA A 55 -6.26 2.61 2.09
N LEU A 56 -5.04 3.12 1.92
CA LEU A 56 -3.84 2.34 1.60
C LEU A 56 -2.87 2.19 2.78
N LYS A 57 -3.25 2.61 4.00
CA LYS A 57 -2.42 2.34 5.18
C LYS A 57 -2.56 0.87 5.55
N PRO A 58 -1.48 0.08 5.50
CA PRO A 58 -1.45 -1.16 6.28
C PRO A 58 -1.69 -0.78 7.74
N SER A 59 -2.44 -1.63 8.46
CA SER A 59 -2.81 -1.51 9.88
C SER A 59 -1.80 -0.73 10.72
N ASP A 60 -2.28 0.09 11.67
CA ASP A 60 -1.42 0.78 12.66
C ASP A 60 -0.30 -0.16 13.15
N CYS A 61 0.94 0.12 12.76
CA CYS A 61 2.07 -0.68 13.19
C CYS A 61 2.16 -0.60 14.72
N VAL A 62 2.41 -1.74 15.36
CA VAL A 62 2.31 -1.85 16.82
C VAL A 62 3.70 -1.99 17.46
N LEU A 63 4.64 -2.61 16.73
CA LEU A 63 5.98 -2.90 17.26
C LEU A 63 6.94 -1.75 16.89
N LYS A 64 7.55 -1.13 17.90
CA LYS A 64 8.39 0.08 17.73
C LYS A 64 9.90 -0.17 17.81
N GLY A 65 10.33 -1.42 17.98
CA GLY A 65 11.75 -1.79 18.12
C GLY A 65 12.20 -2.75 17.04
N TRP A 66 13.46 -2.65 16.62
CA TRP A 66 14.07 -3.57 15.68
C TRP A 66 15.33 -4.18 16.28
N TYR A 67 15.36 -5.51 16.31
CA TYR A 67 16.48 -6.28 16.81
C TYR A 67 16.58 -7.57 16.01
N ILE A 68 17.71 -7.80 15.38
CA ILE A 68 17.98 -9.03 14.64
C ILE A 68 19.42 -9.48 14.85
N ARG A 69 19.59 -10.72 15.28
CA ARG A 69 20.89 -11.33 15.56
C ARG A 69 21.10 -12.68 14.89
N LEU A 70 20.14 -13.06 14.07
CA LEU A 70 20.11 -14.33 13.39
C LEU A 70 19.71 -14.06 11.94
N PRO A 71 20.30 -14.78 10.98
CA PRO A 71 19.84 -14.70 9.61
C PRO A 71 18.39 -15.22 9.52
N ILE A 72 17.61 -14.63 8.61
CA ILE A 72 16.20 -15.00 8.42
C ILE A 72 16.01 -16.49 8.15
N THR A 73 16.92 -17.13 7.41
CA THR A 73 16.89 -18.57 7.15
C THR A 73 16.93 -19.39 8.43
N LYS A 74 17.72 -18.97 9.44
CA LYS A 74 17.78 -19.65 10.74
C LYS A 74 16.52 -19.40 11.57
N ILE A 75 15.93 -18.21 11.46
CA ILE A 75 14.64 -17.91 12.09
C ILE A 75 13.55 -18.84 11.55
N LEU A 76 13.47 -18.97 10.22
CA LEU A 76 12.49 -19.84 9.56
C LEU A 76 12.70 -21.32 9.92
N ASP A 77 13.95 -21.79 9.97
CA ASP A 77 14.31 -23.13 10.41
C ASP A 77 13.89 -23.40 11.87
N ILE A 78 14.14 -22.46 12.77
CA ILE A 78 13.69 -22.53 14.17
C ILE A 78 12.17 -22.63 14.25
N LEU A 79 11.43 -21.79 13.52
CA LEU A 79 9.97 -21.81 13.53
C LEU A 79 9.43 -23.15 13.02
N ALA A 80 9.95 -23.65 11.91
CA ALA A 80 9.55 -24.93 11.35
C ALA A 80 9.79 -26.08 12.35
N TYR A 81 10.94 -26.07 13.03
CA TYR A 81 11.23 -27.08 14.04
C TYR A 81 10.27 -26.99 15.25
N VAL A 82 10.12 -25.80 15.84
CA VAL A 82 9.27 -25.59 17.02
C VAL A 82 7.82 -25.96 16.71
N VAL A 83 7.33 -25.68 15.51
CA VAL A 83 5.96 -26.04 15.10
C VAL A 83 5.80 -27.52 14.81
N LYS A 84 6.83 -28.18 14.27
CA LYS A 84 6.79 -29.61 13.91
C LYS A 84 6.87 -30.53 15.13
N GLU A 85 7.67 -30.17 16.13
CA GLU A 85 7.88 -31.01 17.30
C GLU A 85 6.63 -31.04 18.19
N ASP A 86 6.28 -32.24 18.64
CA ASP A 86 5.24 -32.48 19.62
C ASP A 86 5.75 -32.11 21.02
N GLY A 87 4.99 -31.30 21.75
CA GLY A 87 5.34 -30.88 23.11
C GLY A 87 4.41 -29.77 23.61
N GLU A 88 4.17 -29.72 24.92
CA GLU A 88 3.20 -28.79 25.50
C GLU A 88 3.65 -27.32 25.44
N ASN A 89 4.97 -27.05 25.40
CA ASN A 89 5.51 -25.70 25.53
C ASN A 89 6.48 -25.32 24.37
N PRO A 90 6.23 -24.23 23.61
CA PRO A 90 7.16 -23.73 22.59
C PRO A 90 8.57 -23.43 23.10
N THR A 91 8.72 -22.99 24.35
CA THR A 91 10.03 -22.72 24.98
C THR A 91 10.83 -24.01 25.10
N GLU A 92 10.21 -25.11 25.53
CA GLU A 92 10.90 -26.41 25.64
C GLU A 92 11.29 -26.95 24.27
N ARG A 93 10.41 -26.81 23.28
CA ARG A 93 10.71 -27.17 21.89
C ARG A 93 11.87 -26.36 21.31
N LEU A 94 11.97 -25.08 21.64
CA LEU A 94 13.11 -24.25 21.27
C LEU A 94 14.41 -24.68 21.97
N LEU A 95 14.36 -25.08 23.25
CA LEU A 95 15.53 -25.60 23.94
C LEU A 95 15.97 -26.95 23.36
N SER A 96 15.02 -27.82 23.01
CA SER A 96 15.28 -29.08 22.31
C SER A 96 15.96 -28.85 20.97
N TYR A 97 15.48 -27.87 20.19
CA TYR A 97 16.13 -27.46 18.94
C TYR A 97 17.61 -27.14 19.14
N LEU A 98 17.92 -26.34 20.17
CA LEU A 98 19.30 -25.96 20.49
C LEU A 98 20.16 -27.18 20.83
N ASP A 99 19.65 -28.07 21.68
CA ASP A 99 20.37 -29.28 22.10
C ASP A 99 20.65 -30.22 20.90
N VAL A 100 19.64 -30.47 20.06
CA VAL A 100 19.76 -31.33 18.86
C VAL A 100 20.78 -30.77 17.86
N HIS A 101 20.88 -29.44 17.76
CA HIS A 101 21.80 -28.77 16.83
C HIS A 101 23.16 -28.45 17.47
N GLY A 102 23.45 -28.94 18.69
CA GLY A 102 24.71 -28.70 19.38
C GLY A 102 24.96 -27.23 19.74
N LEU A 103 23.89 -26.43 19.86
CA LEU A 103 23.94 -25.01 20.17
C LEU A 103 23.79 -24.79 21.68
N SER A 104 24.52 -23.81 22.22
CA SER A 104 24.36 -23.42 23.62
C SER A 104 22.95 -22.94 23.91
N ARG A 105 22.33 -23.42 25.00
CA ARG A 105 21.05 -22.90 25.52
C ARG A 105 21.07 -21.40 25.80
N SER A 106 22.25 -20.78 25.99
CA SER A 106 22.39 -19.33 26.10
C SER A 106 21.91 -18.57 24.85
N ASN A 107 21.90 -19.21 23.67
CA ASN A 107 21.38 -18.64 22.43
C ASN A 107 19.90 -18.30 22.50
N TYR A 108 19.15 -18.86 23.46
CA TYR A 108 17.78 -18.45 23.76
C TYR A 108 17.65 -16.93 23.96
N ARG A 109 18.64 -16.30 24.62
CA ARG A 109 18.69 -14.84 24.86
C ARG A 109 18.84 -14.00 23.58
N VAL A 110 19.15 -14.65 22.46
CA VAL A 110 19.33 -14.02 21.16
C VAL A 110 18.14 -14.33 20.24
N ILE A 111 17.67 -15.58 20.26
CA ILE A 111 16.55 -16.06 19.44
C ILE A 111 15.25 -15.40 19.84
N VAL A 112 14.88 -15.45 21.12
CA VAL A 112 13.57 -14.95 21.57
C VAL A 112 13.40 -13.45 21.31
N PRO A 113 14.38 -12.57 21.63
CA PRO A 113 14.23 -11.15 21.29
C PRO A 113 14.13 -10.89 19.79
N THR A 114 14.80 -11.68 18.95
CA THR A 114 14.69 -11.57 17.48
C THR A 114 13.28 -11.96 17.01
N LEU A 115 12.74 -13.08 17.51
CA LEU A 115 11.36 -13.51 17.20
C LEU A 115 10.33 -12.49 17.71
N SER A 116 10.50 -11.97 18.93
CA SER A 116 9.60 -10.96 19.49
C SER A 116 9.66 -9.63 18.73
N ALA A 117 10.81 -9.22 18.20
CA ALA A 117 10.91 -8.01 17.36
C ALA A 117 10.09 -8.12 16.05
N LEU A 118 9.97 -9.34 15.52
CA LEU A 118 9.09 -9.65 14.39
C LEU A 118 7.63 -9.93 14.80
N GLY A 119 7.30 -9.92 16.10
CA GLY A 119 5.97 -10.28 16.58
C GLY A 119 5.64 -11.77 16.49
N LEU A 120 6.66 -12.62 16.38
CA LEU A 120 6.52 -14.08 16.25
C LEU A 120 6.51 -14.80 17.60
N TRP A 121 6.90 -14.11 18.66
CA TRP A 121 6.98 -14.67 20.01
C TRP A 121 6.46 -13.68 21.05
N ARG A 122 5.54 -14.13 21.91
CA ARG A 122 4.95 -13.31 22.96
C ARG A 122 4.72 -14.14 24.22
N GLN A 123 5.18 -13.63 25.36
CA GLN A 123 4.92 -14.22 26.68
C GLN A 123 5.32 -15.71 26.83
N GLY A 124 6.35 -16.16 26.11
CA GLY A 124 6.82 -17.56 26.17
C GLY A 124 6.20 -18.48 25.13
N GLU A 125 5.28 -17.96 24.33
CA GLU A 125 4.52 -18.69 23.31
C GLU A 125 4.81 -18.17 21.89
N LEU A 126 4.56 -19.02 20.89
CA LEU A 126 4.47 -18.59 19.50
C LEU A 126 3.17 -17.81 19.28
N THR A 127 3.22 -16.78 18.43
CA THR A 127 1.99 -16.13 17.96
C THR A 127 1.32 -16.96 16.88
N ARG A 128 0.03 -16.72 16.63
CA ARG A 128 -0.72 -17.41 15.56
C ARG A 128 -0.03 -17.24 14.21
N GLU A 129 0.46 -16.04 13.92
CA GLU A 129 1.21 -15.76 12.70
C GLU A 129 2.51 -16.56 12.60
N ALA A 130 3.19 -16.80 13.72
CA ALA A 130 4.39 -17.63 13.75
C ALA A 130 4.11 -19.12 13.54
N GLU A 131 3.00 -19.62 14.09
CA GLU A 131 2.55 -20.99 13.84
C GLU A 131 2.15 -21.20 12.38
N GLU A 132 1.41 -20.25 11.79
CA GLU A 132 1.01 -20.28 10.38
C GLU A 132 2.24 -20.24 9.47
N LEU A 133 3.21 -19.37 9.76
CA LEU A 133 4.47 -19.28 9.03
C LEU A 133 5.28 -20.58 9.16
N GLY A 134 5.38 -21.16 10.36
CA GLY A 134 6.04 -22.44 10.59
C GLY A 134 5.41 -23.60 9.81
N LYS A 135 4.07 -23.69 9.82
CA LYS A 135 3.32 -24.69 9.02
C LYS A 135 3.54 -24.50 7.52
N ALA A 136 3.57 -23.25 7.05
CA ALA A 136 3.82 -22.94 5.65
C ALA A 136 5.22 -23.41 5.20
N ILE A 137 6.23 -23.27 6.06
CA ILE A 137 7.60 -23.76 5.78
C ILE A 137 7.62 -25.29 5.72
N ILE A 138 7.02 -25.97 6.70
CA ILE A 138 6.96 -27.45 6.74
C ILE A 138 6.30 -28.01 5.47
N ASN A 139 5.26 -27.34 4.99
CA ASN A 139 4.49 -27.76 3.80
C ASN A 139 5.13 -27.31 2.47
N ASN A 140 6.33 -26.70 2.49
CA ASN A 140 7.00 -26.12 1.31
C ASN A 140 6.11 -25.16 0.52
N ASN A 141 5.30 -24.36 1.20
CA ASN A 141 4.48 -23.35 0.56
C ASN A 141 5.40 -22.28 -0.06
N GLN A 142 5.16 -21.90 -1.31
CA GLN A 142 5.94 -20.85 -1.99
C GLN A 142 5.61 -19.43 -1.50
N ASP A 143 4.56 -19.27 -0.71
CA ASP A 143 4.03 -17.97 -0.25
C ASP A 143 4.74 -17.38 0.99
N ILE A 144 5.87 -17.95 1.42
CA ILE A 144 6.62 -17.47 2.60
C ILE A 144 6.96 -15.98 2.53
N PRO A 145 7.44 -15.42 1.39
CA PRO A 145 7.76 -14.00 1.32
C PRO A 145 6.55 -13.09 1.59
N ASN A 146 5.36 -13.44 1.13
CA ASN A 146 4.14 -12.66 1.37
C ASN A 146 3.67 -12.74 2.82
N GLN A 147 3.71 -13.93 3.42
CA GLN A 147 3.41 -14.07 4.85
C GLN A 147 4.38 -13.27 5.70
N LEU A 148 5.68 -13.35 5.39
CA LEU A 148 6.72 -12.61 6.09
C LEU A 148 6.55 -11.10 5.89
N PHE A 149 6.14 -10.64 4.70
CA PHE A 149 5.80 -9.25 4.44
C PHE A 149 4.66 -8.77 5.33
N ASN A 150 3.55 -9.52 5.38
CA ASN A 150 2.40 -9.19 6.22
C ASN A 150 2.73 -9.13 7.71
N ILE A 151 3.71 -9.92 8.16
CA ILE A 151 4.25 -9.86 9.52
C ILE A 151 5.14 -8.62 9.70
N ALA A 152 6.06 -8.38 8.76
CA ALA A 152 7.04 -7.30 8.81
C ALA A 152 6.39 -5.91 8.84
N ILE A 153 5.33 -5.68 8.06
CA ILE A 153 4.63 -4.38 8.00
C ILE A 153 3.96 -3.99 9.33
N LYS A 154 3.76 -4.94 10.27
CA LYS A 154 3.26 -4.66 11.63
C LYS A 154 4.32 -4.05 12.54
N ASN A 155 5.59 -4.14 12.16
CA ASN A 155 6.71 -3.47 12.83
C ASN A 155 6.96 -2.11 12.17
N CYS A 156 6.91 -1.04 12.96
CA CYS A 156 7.01 0.33 12.47
C CYS A 156 8.36 0.60 11.79
N ILE A 157 9.46 0.11 12.35
CA ILE A 157 10.79 0.33 11.78
C ILE A 157 10.94 -0.41 10.45
N LEU A 158 10.46 -1.66 10.37
CA LEU A 158 10.46 -2.40 9.11
C LEU A 158 9.50 -1.79 8.09
N ARG A 159 8.32 -1.32 8.51
CA ARG A 159 7.36 -0.65 7.63
C ARG A 159 7.98 0.61 7.03
N ASP A 160 8.57 1.47 7.84
CA ASP A 160 9.21 2.70 7.38
C ASP A 160 10.39 2.39 6.45
N ALA A 161 11.16 1.33 6.74
CA ALA A 161 12.21 0.83 5.87
C ALA A 161 11.67 0.36 4.50
N LEU A 162 10.61 -0.44 4.48
CA LEU A 162 9.96 -0.91 3.25
C LEU A 162 9.33 0.23 2.47
N GLU A 163 8.74 1.23 3.13
CA GLU A 163 8.23 2.43 2.47
C GLU A 163 9.34 3.26 1.83
N GLY A 164 10.49 3.40 2.52
CA GLY A 164 11.68 4.05 1.95
C GLY A 164 12.21 3.31 0.72
N LEU A 165 12.33 1.98 0.80
CA LEU A 165 12.72 1.13 -0.34
C LEU A 165 11.72 1.23 -1.50
N ALA A 166 10.42 1.25 -1.22
CA ALA A 166 9.37 1.41 -2.22
C ALA A 166 9.43 2.78 -2.92
N ASN A 167 9.92 3.81 -2.23
CA ASN A 167 10.22 5.13 -2.81
C ASN A 167 11.56 5.18 -3.57
N GLY A 168 12.29 4.06 -3.68
CA GLY A 168 13.54 3.96 -4.43
C GLY A 168 14.80 4.29 -3.64
N ALA A 169 14.71 4.45 -2.31
CA ALA A 169 15.90 4.60 -1.48
C ALA A 169 16.75 3.31 -1.51
N PRO A 170 18.09 3.41 -1.55
CA PRO A 170 18.95 2.25 -1.58
C PRO A 170 19.03 1.58 -0.19
N ILE A 171 19.21 0.25 -0.17
CA ILE A 171 19.15 -0.57 1.06
C ILE A 171 20.20 -0.18 2.12
N ASN A 172 21.35 0.36 1.69
CA ASN A 172 22.40 0.85 2.58
C ASN A 172 21.98 2.14 3.34
N GLU A 173 21.22 3.03 2.71
CA GLU A 173 20.67 4.21 3.38
C GLU A 173 19.57 3.82 4.37
N ILE A 174 18.74 2.85 4.00
CA ILE A 174 17.69 2.32 4.86
C ILE A 174 18.26 1.63 6.11
N THR A 175 19.24 0.74 5.95
CA THR A 175 19.88 0.09 7.10
C THR A 175 20.59 1.09 8.02
N LYS A 176 21.15 2.17 7.46
CA LYS A 176 21.71 3.29 8.24
C LYS A 176 20.65 4.09 8.99
N SER A 177 19.50 4.37 8.38
CA SER A 177 18.40 5.11 9.02
C SER A 177 17.73 4.31 10.15
N MET A 178 17.76 2.98 10.08
CA MET A 178 17.34 2.08 11.15
C MET A 178 18.28 2.08 12.37
N GLY A 179 19.41 2.79 12.33
CA GLY A 179 20.36 2.88 13.44
C GLY A 179 21.22 1.62 13.66
N LEU A 180 21.29 0.73 12.66
CA LEU A 180 22.10 -0.49 12.74
C LEU A 180 23.58 -0.16 12.62
N THR A 181 24.38 -0.65 13.57
CA THR A 181 25.83 -0.36 13.62
C THR A 181 26.70 -1.60 13.51
N ARG A 182 26.20 -2.77 13.91
CA ARG A 182 26.97 -4.01 13.87
C ARG A 182 26.81 -4.71 12.53
N ARG A 183 27.93 -5.20 11.99
CA ARG A 183 28.00 -5.82 10.66
C ARG A 183 27.06 -7.02 10.50
N ASP A 184 26.92 -7.84 11.54
CA ASP A 184 26.01 -8.98 11.56
C ASP A 184 24.54 -8.54 11.45
N GLU A 185 24.13 -7.55 12.25
CA GLU A 185 22.76 -7.01 12.23
C GLU A 185 22.40 -6.38 10.89
N ILE A 186 23.35 -5.63 10.30
CA ILE A 186 23.20 -5.04 8.96
C ILE A 186 22.98 -6.16 7.95
N ASN A 187 23.86 -7.17 7.90
CA ASN A 187 23.74 -8.28 6.96
C ASN A 187 22.42 -9.04 7.12
N TYR A 188 22.01 -9.34 8.36
CA TYR A 188 20.76 -10.07 8.60
C TYR A 188 19.52 -9.24 8.25
N THR A 189 19.55 -7.94 8.53
CA THR A 189 18.47 -7.03 8.13
C THR A 189 18.40 -6.89 6.62
N THR A 190 19.53 -6.73 5.93
CA THR A 190 19.59 -6.68 4.47
C THR A 190 18.99 -7.94 3.85
N ASN A 191 19.40 -9.13 4.29
CA ASN A 191 18.86 -10.39 3.79
C ASN A 191 17.34 -10.51 4.03
N LEU A 192 16.85 -10.02 5.17
CA LEU A 192 15.41 -9.97 5.45
C LEU A 192 14.71 -9.02 4.47
N LEU A 193 15.21 -7.79 4.31
CA LEU A 193 14.62 -6.80 3.41
C LEU A 193 14.61 -7.30 1.96
N GLU A 194 15.68 -7.94 1.48
CA GLU A 194 15.74 -8.54 0.15
C GLU A 194 14.68 -9.63 -0.04
N MET A 195 14.49 -10.50 0.96
CA MET A 195 13.42 -11.50 0.95
C MET A 195 12.04 -10.84 0.92
N LEU A 196 11.82 -9.80 1.72
CA LEU A 196 10.57 -9.04 1.73
C LEU A 196 10.32 -8.33 0.39
N MET A 197 11.37 -7.82 -0.26
CA MET A 197 11.26 -7.14 -1.55
C MET A 197 10.82 -8.06 -2.70
N SER A 198 11.04 -9.37 -2.55
CA SER A 198 10.56 -10.39 -3.51
C SER A 198 9.06 -10.68 -3.40
N SER A 199 8.41 -10.27 -2.30
CA SER A 199 6.99 -10.50 -2.06
C SER A 199 6.11 -9.68 -3.00
N ASP A 200 4.94 -10.22 -3.32
CA ASP A 200 3.91 -9.52 -4.08
C ASP A 200 3.37 -8.33 -3.28
N GLY A 201 3.29 -8.44 -1.95
CA GLY A 201 2.95 -7.32 -1.07
C GLY A 201 3.89 -6.12 -1.22
N PHE A 202 5.21 -6.35 -1.29
CA PHE A 202 6.17 -5.27 -1.51
C PHE A 202 6.08 -4.69 -2.92
N LYS A 203 5.95 -5.54 -3.95
CA LYS A 203 5.77 -5.08 -5.34
C LYS A 203 4.52 -4.20 -5.48
N CYS A 204 3.44 -4.57 -4.80
CA CYS A 204 2.22 -3.78 -4.72
C CYS A 204 2.44 -2.42 -4.05
N LEU A 205 3.13 -2.40 -2.91
CA LEU A 205 3.51 -1.15 -2.22
C LEU A 205 4.34 -0.24 -3.14
N ARG A 206 5.34 -0.81 -3.82
CA ARG A 206 6.22 -0.09 -4.75
C ARG A 206 5.45 0.48 -5.93
N LEU A 207 4.54 -0.30 -6.53
CA LEU A 207 3.69 0.18 -7.63
C LEU A 207 2.79 1.33 -7.18
N ALA A 208 2.14 1.21 -6.02
CA ALA A 208 1.27 2.24 -5.46
C ALA A 208 2.02 3.55 -5.18
N LYS A 209 3.23 3.47 -4.59
CA LYS A 209 4.08 4.65 -4.38
C LYS A 209 4.54 5.26 -5.70
N SER A 210 4.93 4.44 -6.67
CA SER A 210 5.33 4.90 -8.02
C SER A 210 4.19 5.69 -8.69
N ILE A 211 2.97 5.13 -8.69
CA ILE A 211 1.77 5.80 -9.21
C ILE A 211 1.48 7.08 -8.44
N SER A 212 1.47 7.04 -7.10
CA SER A 212 1.21 8.23 -6.28
C SER A 212 2.21 9.36 -6.57
N ASN A 213 3.49 9.03 -6.70
CA ASN A 213 4.54 10.00 -7.02
C ASN A 213 4.36 10.55 -8.44
N TYR A 214 4.10 9.69 -9.43
CA TYR A 214 3.80 10.11 -10.81
C TYR A 214 2.65 11.11 -10.85
N LEU A 215 1.53 10.78 -10.19
CA LEU A 215 0.34 11.62 -10.16
C LEU A 215 0.59 12.96 -9.44
N LYS A 216 1.48 13.01 -8.44
CA LYS A 216 1.82 14.24 -7.71
C LYS A 216 2.81 15.15 -8.43
N SER A 217 3.84 14.58 -9.05
CA SER A 217 5.00 15.34 -9.56
C SER A 217 5.21 15.27 -11.06
N GLY A 218 4.42 14.49 -11.81
CA GLY A 218 4.51 14.41 -13.28
C GLY A 218 5.80 13.78 -13.81
N GLY A 219 6.48 12.94 -13.03
CA GLY A 219 7.75 12.28 -13.39
C GLY A 219 7.59 11.01 -14.22
N CYS A 220 8.66 10.21 -14.37
CA CYS A 220 8.54 8.84 -14.91
C CYS A 220 8.16 7.86 -13.80
N LEU A 221 7.33 6.86 -14.13
CA LEU A 221 7.10 5.73 -13.24
C LEU A 221 8.38 4.92 -13.10
N ALA A 222 8.69 4.47 -11.89
CA ALA A 222 9.72 3.45 -11.69
C ALA A 222 9.32 2.18 -12.44
N GLU A 223 10.30 1.47 -13.03
CA GLU A 223 10.03 0.19 -13.68
C GLU A 223 9.58 -0.83 -12.63
N VAL A 224 8.27 -1.11 -12.63
CA VAL A 224 7.60 -2.02 -11.72
C VAL A 224 6.63 -2.87 -12.52
N GLU A 225 6.75 -4.18 -12.41
CA GLU A 225 5.79 -5.10 -13.00
C GLU A 225 4.49 -5.10 -12.18
N PRO A 226 3.32 -4.96 -12.82
CA PRO A 226 2.03 -5.06 -12.13
C PRO A 226 1.86 -6.43 -11.51
N VAL A 227 1.30 -6.44 -10.30
CA VAL A 227 0.97 -7.65 -9.57
C VAL A 227 -0.55 -7.75 -9.47
N ASN A 228 -1.11 -8.85 -9.99
CA ASN A 228 -2.55 -9.07 -10.08
C ASN A 228 -3.30 -8.77 -8.77
N ALA A 229 -2.72 -9.13 -7.63
CA ALA A 229 -3.33 -8.98 -6.31
C ALA A 229 -3.70 -7.53 -5.92
N CYS A 230 -3.09 -6.51 -6.53
CA CYS A 230 -3.33 -5.11 -6.20
C CYS A 230 -3.68 -4.25 -7.42
N ILE A 231 -3.98 -4.85 -8.57
CA ILE A 231 -4.34 -4.10 -9.78
C ILE A 231 -5.55 -3.22 -9.51
N MET A 232 -6.59 -3.77 -8.90
CA MET A 232 -7.84 -3.03 -8.66
C MET A 232 -7.63 -1.86 -7.69
N ASP A 233 -6.82 -2.00 -6.64
CA ASP A 233 -6.50 -0.90 -5.71
C ASP A 233 -5.77 0.25 -6.42
N ASN A 234 -4.85 -0.08 -7.31
CA ASN A 234 -4.12 0.91 -8.11
C ASN A 234 -5.04 1.58 -9.15
N VAL A 235 -5.93 0.82 -9.80
CA VAL A 235 -6.94 1.34 -10.72
C VAL A 235 -7.88 2.31 -9.99
N VAL A 236 -8.36 1.96 -8.79
CA VAL A 236 -9.18 2.85 -7.95
C VAL A 236 -8.41 4.11 -7.59
N THR A 237 -7.13 4.00 -7.21
CA THR A 237 -6.29 5.15 -6.89
C THR A 237 -6.21 6.13 -8.07
N ILE A 238 -6.00 5.62 -9.28
CA ILE A 238 -5.92 6.43 -10.50
C ILE A 238 -7.29 7.04 -10.83
N PHE A 239 -8.36 6.26 -10.75
CA PHE A 239 -9.73 6.73 -10.95
C PHE A 239 -10.08 7.89 -10.00
N ASN A 240 -9.81 7.73 -8.70
CA ASN A 240 -10.06 8.77 -7.71
C ASN A 240 -9.22 10.03 -7.95
N TYR A 241 -7.97 9.89 -8.40
CA TYR A 241 -7.16 11.03 -8.83
C TYR A 241 -7.80 11.77 -10.00
N LEU A 242 -8.24 11.05 -11.03
CA LEU A 242 -8.86 11.62 -12.23
C LEU A 242 -10.18 12.35 -11.94
N ILE A 243 -10.90 11.93 -10.91
CA ILE A 243 -12.13 12.58 -10.47
C ILE A 243 -11.87 13.84 -9.63
N ASN A 244 -10.85 13.82 -8.77
CA ASN A 244 -10.64 14.85 -7.77
C ASN A 244 -9.71 16.00 -8.21
N ASN A 245 -8.70 15.75 -9.07
CA ASN A 245 -7.74 16.78 -9.49
C ASN A 245 -8.06 17.34 -10.88
N LYS A 246 -8.04 18.69 -10.99
CA LYS A 246 -8.15 19.50 -12.21
C LYS A 246 -8.55 18.74 -13.48
N GLY A 247 -9.84 18.42 -13.60
CA GLY A 247 -10.65 18.71 -14.78
C GLY A 247 -10.10 18.41 -16.17
N PHE A 248 -9.26 17.39 -16.37
CA PHE A 248 -9.02 16.89 -17.72
C PHE A 248 -10.08 15.82 -18.03
N HIS A 249 -11.08 16.27 -18.79
CA HIS A 249 -12.00 15.51 -19.64
C HIS A 249 -12.97 14.46 -19.05
N MET A 250 -12.90 14.01 -17.80
CA MET A 250 -13.90 13.03 -17.32
C MET A 250 -15.34 13.57 -17.32
N VAL A 251 -15.54 14.83 -16.90
CA VAL A 251 -16.87 15.48 -16.98
C VAL A 251 -17.34 15.62 -18.44
N GLY A 252 -16.41 15.84 -19.40
CA GLY A 252 -16.72 15.90 -20.83
C GLY A 252 -16.93 14.52 -21.49
N LEU A 253 -16.30 13.47 -20.97
CA LEU A 253 -16.54 12.09 -21.42
C LEU A 253 -17.87 11.54 -20.88
N LEU A 254 -18.30 12.01 -19.71
CA LEU A 254 -19.59 11.66 -19.12
C LEU A 254 -20.73 12.56 -19.59
N SER A 255 -20.48 13.74 -20.16
CA SER A 255 -21.55 14.57 -20.74
C SER A 255 -22.20 13.90 -21.97
N ASP A 256 -21.47 12.99 -22.63
CA ASP A 256 -21.98 12.17 -23.73
C ASP A 256 -22.77 10.94 -23.26
N ILE A 257 -22.79 10.66 -21.96
CA ILE A 257 -23.49 9.52 -21.35
C ILE A 257 -24.62 10.10 -20.48
N ASP A 258 -25.86 9.66 -20.70
CA ASP A 258 -27.05 10.17 -20.00
C ASP A 258 -27.10 9.69 -18.52
N VAL A 259 -26.14 10.18 -17.72
CA VAL A 259 -25.86 9.73 -16.36
C VAL A 259 -25.83 10.96 -15.45
N ASN A 260 -26.92 11.17 -14.71
CA ASN A 260 -27.03 12.20 -13.66
C ASN A 260 -26.24 11.81 -12.40
N VAL A 261 -24.92 11.68 -12.51
CA VAL A 261 -24.03 11.34 -11.38
C VAL A 261 -23.19 12.54 -11.01
N ASN A 262 -23.23 12.91 -9.73
CA ASN A 262 -22.35 13.94 -9.21
C ASN A 262 -21.02 13.30 -8.79
N LEU A 263 -20.02 13.43 -9.65
CA LEU A 263 -18.67 12.88 -9.44
C LEU A 263 -17.96 13.40 -8.18
N SER A 264 -18.38 14.54 -7.62
CA SER A 264 -17.81 15.03 -6.35
C SER A 264 -18.34 14.30 -5.12
N LEU A 265 -19.36 13.46 -5.27
CA LEU A 265 -20.04 12.73 -4.19
C LEU A 265 -19.93 11.21 -4.34
N ILE A 266 -19.09 10.72 -5.25
CA ILE A 266 -18.90 9.29 -5.45
C ILE A 266 -17.77 8.75 -4.58
N THR A 267 -17.96 7.54 -4.09
CA THR A 267 -16.93 6.76 -3.41
C THR A 267 -16.81 5.39 -4.07
N THR A 268 -15.65 4.75 -3.93
CA THR A 268 -15.39 3.43 -4.51
C THR A 268 -15.17 2.39 -3.42
N GLN A 269 -15.76 1.21 -3.61
CA GLN A 269 -15.52 0.05 -2.73
C GLN A 269 -15.00 -1.12 -3.56
N VAL A 270 -13.76 -1.54 -3.31
CA VAL A 270 -13.14 -2.69 -3.99
C VAL A 270 -13.80 -3.98 -3.53
N ASN A 271 -14.14 -4.84 -4.49
CA ASN A 271 -14.75 -6.14 -4.30
C ASN A 271 -14.07 -7.17 -5.21
N GLY A 272 -12.87 -7.61 -4.81
CA GLY A 272 -12.03 -8.48 -5.62
C GLY A 272 -11.61 -7.79 -6.92
N ASP A 273 -12.05 -8.33 -8.05
CA ASP A 273 -11.61 -7.92 -9.40
C ASP A 273 -12.33 -6.68 -9.96
N HIS A 274 -13.22 -6.06 -9.17
CA HIS A 274 -13.95 -4.85 -9.56
C HIS A 274 -14.16 -3.95 -8.35
N ALA A 275 -14.54 -2.69 -8.58
CA ALA A 275 -14.99 -1.80 -7.53
C ALA A 275 -16.40 -1.28 -7.81
N ILE A 276 -17.23 -1.17 -6.79
CA ILE A 276 -18.56 -0.57 -6.88
C ILE A 276 -18.44 0.93 -6.66
N ILE A 277 -19.05 1.71 -7.54
CA ILE A 277 -19.16 3.17 -7.43
C ILE A 277 -20.45 3.47 -6.68
N MET A 278 -20.32 4.15 -5.54
CA MET A 278 -21.40 4.48 -4.64
C MET A 278 -21.66 5.99 -4.66
N GLN A 279 -22.92 6.41 -4.65
CA GLN A 279 -23.32 7.80 -4.45
C GLN A 279 -24.36 7.84 -3.33
N SER A 280 -24.08 8.59 -2.26
CA SER A 280 -24.95 8.65 -1.08
C SER A 280 -25.32 7.25 -0.53
N ASN A 281 -24.34 6.35 -0.44
CA ASN A 281 -24.48 4.93 -0.05
C ASN A 281 -25.39 4.07 -0.95
N LYS A 282 -25.71 4.51 -2.16
CA LYS A 282 -26.37 3.67 -3.17
C LYS A 282 -25.40 3.28 -4.28
N PRO A 283 -25.37 2.00 -4.69
CA PRO A 283 -24.56 1.59 -5.83
C PRO A 283 -25.15 2.20 -7.10
N VAL A 284 -24.35 2.97 -7.83
CA VAL A 284 -24.76 3.67 -9.06
C VAL A 284 -24.00 3.17 -10.28
N GLY A 285 -22.80 2.62 -10.08
CA GLY A 285 -21.99 2.10 -11.17
C GLY A 285 -20.96 1.08 -10.73
N VAL A 286 -20.22 0.56 -11.71
CA VAL A 286 -19.09 -0.35 -11.48
C VAL A 286 -17.85 0.19 -12.19
N LEU A 287 -16.71 0.07 -11.52
CA LEU A 287 -15.39 0.30 -12.05
C LEU A 287 -14.71 -1.05 -12.23
N VAL A 288 -14.23 -1.31 -13.45
CA VAL A 288 -13.38 -2.46 -13.76
C VAL A 288 -12.11 -1.92 -14.42
N GLY A 289 -10.98 -2.57 -14.21
CA GLY A 289 -9.76 -2.12 -14.86
C GLY A 289 -8.63 -3.12 -14.79
N ASP A 290 -7.59 -2.80 -15.55
CA ASP A 290 -6.33 -3.54 -15.56
C ASP A 290 -5.18 -2.60 -15.90
N ILE A 291 -3.95 -2.93 -15.53
CA ILE A 291 -2.76 -2.14 -15.82
C ILE A 291 -1.97 -2.82 -16.93
N VAL A 292 -1.83 -2.13 -18.06
CA VAL A 292 -1.10 -2.64 -19.23
C VAL A 292 0.31 -2.08 -19.26
N VAL A 293 1.30 -2.97 -19.31
CA VAL A 293 2.70 -2.59 -19.59
C VAL A 293 3.06 -2.93 -21.03
N THR A 294 3.57 -1.92 -21.75
CA THR A 294 3.83 -2.06 -23.19
C THR A 294 4.91 -1.10 -23.67
N ASN A 295 5.45 -1.37 -24.85
CA ASN A 295 6.29 -0.40 -25.57
C ASN A 295 5.38 0.63 -26.25
N ASN A 296 5.96 1.62 -26.94
CA ASN A 296 5.24 2.75 -27.56
C ASN A 296 4.01 2.39 -28.42
N ASN A 297 3.91 1.17 -28.98
CA ASN A 297 2.71 0.71 -29.68
C ASN A 297 1.69 0.07 -28.72
N TYR A 298 0.99 0.90 -27.94
CA TYR A 298 0.06 0.43 -26.90
C TYR A 298 -1.33 0.03 -27.40
N ALA A 299 -1.76 0.55 -28.55
CA ALA A 299 -3.15 0.44 -29.01
C ALA A 299 -3.68 -1.00 -29.12
N PRO A 300 -2.92 -1.98 -29.67
CA PRO A 300 -3.39 -3.36 -29.75
C PRO A 300 -3.64 -4.00 -28.37
N LYS A 301 -2.70 -3.82 -27.42
CA LYS A 301 -2.84 -4.38 -26.07
C LYS A 301 -3.95 -3.71 -25.27
N ALA A 302 -4.11 -2.39 -25.43
CA ALA A 302 -5.21 -1.67 -24.81
C ALA A 302 -6.56 -2.19 -25.30
N ARG A 303 -6.70 -2.41 -26.62
CA ARG A 303 -7.91 -2.97 -27.22
C ARG A 303 -8.21 -4.38 -26.73
N GLU A 304 -7.23 -5.28 -26.79
CA GLU A 304 -7.36 -6.64 -26.25
C GLU A 304 -7.79 -6.64 -24.78
N THR A 305 -7.23 -5.72 -23.98
CA THR A 305 -7.59 -5.58 -22.57
C THR A 305 -9.04 -5.15 -22.40
N VAL A 306 -9.49 -4.14 -23.14
CA VAL A 306 -10.89 -3.67 -23.09
C VAL A 306 -11.86 -4.75 -23.55
N ASP A 307 -11.57 -5.43 -24.66
CA ASP A 307 -12.39 -6.52 -25.21
C ASP A 307 -12.55 -7.68 -24.20
N ARG A 308 -11.53 -7.92 -23.35
CA ARG A 308 -11.59 -8.91 -22.27
C ARG A 308 -12.41 -8.44 -21.07
N LEU A 309 -12.37 -7.15 -20.72
CA LEU A 309 -13.06 -6.58 -19.55
C LEU A 309 -14.56 -6.30 -19.82
N GLU A 310 -14.94 -6.02 -21.06
CA GLU A 310 -16.31 -5.65 -21.43
C GLU A 310 -17.38 -6.73 -21.10
N PRO A 311 -17.14 -8.04 -21.34
CA PRO A 311 -18.09 -9.07 -20.92
C PRO A 311 -18.27 -9.13 -19.40
N MET A 312 -17.21 -8.83 -18.63
CA MET A 312 -17.24 -8.81 -17.17
C MET A 312 -18.08 -7.63 -16.66
N THR A 313 -17.89 -6.44 -17.22
CA THR A 313 -18.70 -5.26 -16.85
C THR A 313 -20.18 -5.49 -17.14
N ALA A 314 -20.51 -6.01 -18.33
CA ALA A 314 -21.89 -6.29 -18.71
C ALA A 314 -22.58 -7.28 -17.75
N LYS A 315 -21.85 -8.30 -17.29
CA LYS A 315 -22.36 -9.27 -16.29
C LYS A 315 -22.62 -8.60 -14.95
N ILE A 316 -21.66 -7.84 -14.43
CA ILE A 316 -21.77 -7.18 -13.12
C ILE A 316 -22.91 -6.14 -13.12
N MET A 317 -23.00 -5.35 -14.18
CA MET A 317 -24.07 -4.37 -14.40
C MET A 317 -25.47 -5.00 -14.29
N ARG A 318 -25.70 -6.11 -15.02
CA ARG A 318 -26.99 -6.83 -15.01
C ARG A 318 -27.31 -7.43 -13.65
N SER A 319 -26.31 -8.01 -12.98
CA SER A 319 -26.52 -8.65 -11.67
C SER A 319 -26.82 -7.66 -10.55
N ASN A 320 -26.37 -6.41 -10.66
CA ASN A 320 -26.49 -5.41 -9.60
C ASN A 320 -27.42 -4.23 -9.96
N ASN A 321 -28.08 -4.27 -11.12
CA ASN A 321 -28.99 -3.22 -11.61
C ASN A 321 -28.36 -1.81 -11.56
N LEU A 322 -27.12 -1.70 -12.05
CA LEU A 322 -26.33 -0.48 -12.01
C LEU A 322 -26.61 0.41 -13.23
N SER A 323 -26.40 1.72 -13.10
CA SER A 323 -26.74 2.70 -14.14
C SER A 323 -25.64 2.86 -15.20
N PHE A 324 -24.37 2.68 -14.83
CA PHE A 324 -23.25 2.76 -15.76
C PHE A 324 -22.06 1.89 -15.33
N SER A 325 -21.19 1.57 -16.28
CA SER A 325 -19.90 0.94 -16.02
C SER A 325 -18.76 1.79 -16.56
N MET A 326 -17.63 1.78 -15.88
CA MET A 326 -16.41 2.40 -16.34
C MET A 326 -15.28 1.38 -16.42
N VAL A 327 -14.59 1.40 -17.56
CA VAL A 327 -13.38 0.61 -17.78
C VAL A 327 -12.19 1.56 -17.74
N VAL A 328 -11.30 1.38 -16.76
CA VAL A 328 -10.09 2.19 -16.61
C VAL A 328 -8.88 1.30 -16.85
N VAL A 329 -8.12 1.62 -17.89
CA VAL A 329 -6.92 0.85 -18.27
C VAL A 329 -5.70 1.79 -18.25
N PRO A 330 -4.98 1.89 -17.13
CA PRO A 330 -3.71 2.61 -17.09
C PRO A 330 -2.68 1.93 -17.99
N ILE A 331 -2.03 2.70 -18.85
CA ILE A 331 -1.02 2.21 -19.78
C ILE A 331 0.35 2.72 -19.34
N ILE A 332 1.22 1.80 -18.93
CA ILE A 332 2.61 2.07 -18.58
C ILE A 332 3.47 1.81 -19.83
N ILE A 333 4.01 2.88 -20.40
CA ILE A 333 4.90 2.81 -21.56
C ILE A 333 6.33 2.60 -21.08
N LYS A 334 6.95 1.47 -21.47
CA LYS A 334 8.38 1.22 -21.25
C LYS A 334 9.20 2.10 -22.19
N GLY A 335 10.09 2.89 -21.60
CA GLY A 335 11.10 3.70 -22.31
C GLY A 335 12.29 2.88 -22.78
#